data_AF-A0A832ATC3-F1
#
_entry.id   AF-A0A832ATC3-F1
#
_cell.length_a   1.000
_cell.length_b   1.000
_cell.length_c   1.000
_cell.angle_alpha   90.00
_cell.angle_beta   90.00
_cell.angle_gamma   90.00
#
_symmetry.space_group_name_H-M   'P 1'
#
loop_
_entity.id
_entity.type
_entity.pdbx_description
1 polymer ?
#
loop_
_entity_poly.entity_id
_entity_poly.type
_entity_poly.pdbx_seq_one_letter_code
_entity_poly.pdbx_strand_id
1 'polypeptide(L)' 'MASVHASCVAIDGFGVLLRGPSGAGKTDLALRLMDDGSSRNPVTLVADDRVVLEAVEGQVRAWAPRRLRGFMEVA' A
#
# COMPACT_ATOMS: atom_id res chain seq x y z
N MET A 1 -16.39 6.51 -0.30
CA MET A 1 -15.37 5.44 -0.32
C MET A 1 -15.06 5.08 -1.77
N ALA A 2 -13.79 4.81 -2.10
CA ALA A 2 -13.36 4.39 -3.44
C ALA A 2 -12.38 3.20 -3.35
N SER A 3 -12.37 2.33 -4.35
CA SER A 3 -11.39 1.24 -4.49
C SER A 3 -10.52 1.50 -5.71
N VAL A 4 -9.20 1.47 -5.54
CA VAL A 4 -8.24 1.81 -6.60
C VAL A 4 -7.21 0.70 -6.81
N HIS A 5 -6.73 0.56 -8.04
CA HIS A 5 -5.59 -0.32 -8.34
C HIS A 5 -4.28 0.37 -7.95
N ALA A 6 -3.65 -0.13 -6.89
CA ALA A 6 -2.48 0.45 -6.26
C ALA A 6 -1.88 -0.51 -5.24
N SER A 7 -0.64 -0.25 -4.82
CA SER A 7 -0.08 -0.79 -3.58
C SER A 7 0.05 0.35 -2.58
N CYS A 8 -0.16 0.11 -1.29
CA CYS A 8 -0.06 1.12 -0.24
C CYS A 8 0.85 0.65 0.88
N VAL A 9 1.77 1.51 1.28
CA VAL A 9 2.67 1.30 2.42
C VAL A 9 2.53 2.43 3.43
N ALA A 10 2.83 2.15 4.69
CA ALA A 10 2.96 3.14 5.75
C ALA A 10 4.44 3.30 6.10
N ILE A 11 4.92 4.55 6.14
CA ILE A 11 6.30 4.93 6.50
C ILE A 11 6.25 6.23 7.30
N ASP A 12 6.88 6.28 8.47
CA ASP A 12 6.97 7.46 9.34
C ASP A 12 5.62 8.16 9.63
N GLY A 13 4.55 7.37 9.77
CA GLY A 13 3.19 7.90 10.01
C GLY A 13 2.47 8.39 8.75
N PHE A 14 3.09 8.32 7.57
CA PHE A 14 2.50 8.67 6.29
C PHE A 14 2.05 7.42 5.52
N GLY A 15 0.88 7.51 4.89
CA GLY A 15 0.42 6.53 3.91
C GLY A 15 0.90 6.91 2.51
N VAL A 16 1.66 6.04 1.86
CA VAL A 16 2.17 6.23 0.50
C VAL A 16 1.41 5.30 -0.45
N LEU A 17 0.83 5.86 -1.50
CA LEU A 17 0.08 5.12 -2.51
C LEU A 17 0.91 5.00 -3.79
N LEU A 18 1.36 3.79 -4.11
CA LEU A 18 2.09 3.47 -5.33
C LEU A 18 1.10 3.21 -6.47
N ARG A 19 1.14 4.07 -7.49
CA ARG A 19 0.26 4.02 -8.67
C ARG A 19 1.09 3.88 -9.95
N GLY A 20 0.48 3.25 -10.94
CA GLY A 20 1.11 2.96 -12.23
C GLY A 20 0.36 1.85 -12.96
N PRO A 21 0.65 1.65 -14.26
CA PRO A 21 0.00 0.61 -15.06
C PRO A 21 0.21 -0.79 -14.46
N SER A 22 -0.59 -1.77 -14.91
CA SER A 22 -0.37 -3.17 -14.53
C SER A 22 1.03 -3.61 -14.98
N GLY A 23 1.70 -4.44 -14.18
CA GLY A 23 3.08 -4.87 -14.45
C GLY A 23 4.18 -3.82 -14.22
N ALA A 24 3.87 -2.60 -13.78
CA ALA A 24 4.87 -1.54 -13.53
C ALA A 24 5.77 -1.77 -12.29
N GLY A 25 5.64 -2.90 -11.58
CA GLY A 25 6.46 -3.21 -10.41
C GLY A 25 6.04 -2.53 -9.10
N LYS A 26 4.76 -2.11 -8.94
CA LYS A 26 4.26 -1.47 -7.71
C LYS A 26 4.47 -2.33 -6.46
N THR A 27 4.13 -3.62 -6.55
CA THR A 27 4.29 -4.62 -5.48
C THR A 27 5.75 -4.89 -5.18
N ASP A 28 6.58 -5.09 -6.22
CA ASP A 28 8.04 -5.26 -6.08
C ASP A 28 8.69 -4.04 -5.40
N LEU A 29 8.29 -2.82 -5.77
CA LEU A 29 8.77 -1.61 -5.09
C LEU A 29 8.31 -1.57 -3.63
N ALA A 30 7.06 -1.91 -3.32
CA ALA A 30 6.57 -1.95 -1.94
C ALA A 30 7.36 -2.93 -1.09
N LEU A 31 7.70 -4.10 -1.64
CA LEU A 31 8.54 -5.12 -1.01
C LEU A 31 9.95 -4.59 -0.71
N ARG A 32 10.63 -4.02 -1.71
CA ARG A 32 11.98 -3.47 -1.53
C ARG A 32 12.03 -2.35 -0.50
N LEU A 33 11.00 -1.50 -0.45
CA LEU A 33 10.89 -0.47 0.58
C LEU A 33 10.77 -1.06 1.99
N MET A 34 10.07 -2.19 2.15
CA MET A 34 10.01 -2.91 3.43
C MET A 34 11.34 -3.55 3.81
N ASP A 35 12.00 -4.19 2.86
CA ASP A 35 13.28 -4.84 3.07
C ASP A 35 14.38 -3.80 3.43
N ASP A 36 14.52 -2.74 2.63
CA ASP A 36 15.55 -1.71 2.81
C ASP A 36 15.25 -0.77 3.99
N GLY A 37 13.96 -0.39 4.16
CA GLY A 37 13.52 0.58 5.15
C GLY A 37 13.55 0.07 6.58
N SER A 38 13.53 -1.25 6.78
CA SER A 38 13.53 -1.93 8.08
C SER A 38 14.61 -1.43 9.07
N SER A 39 15.75 -0.96 8.54
CA SER A 39 16.89 -0.51 9.35
C SER A 39 16.86 0.97 9.76
N ARG A 40 16.09 1.83 9.08
CA ARG A 40 16.08 3.29 9.32
C ARG A 40 14.67 3.81 9.61
N ASN A 41 13.73 3.52 8.71
CA ASN A 41 12.33 3.96 8.78
C ASN A 41 11.44 2.75 8.48
N PRO A 42 10.87 2.08 9.50
CA PRO A 42 10.06 0.88 9.30
C PRO A 42 8.94 1.13 8.31
N VAL A 43 8.93 0.36 7.23
CA VAL A 43 7.87 0.40 6.22
C VAL A 43 6.95 -0.80 6.44
N THR A 44 5.64 -0.56 6.45
CA THR A 44 4.63 -1.61 6.61
C THR A 44 3.70 -1.63 5.40
N LEU A 45 3.46 -2.82 4.83
CA LEU A 45 2.43 -2.97 3.80
C LEU A 45 1.03 -2.77 4.41
N VAL A 46 0.28 -1.82 3.86
CA VAL A 46 -1.12 -1.56 4.23
C VAL A 46 -2.07 -2.37 3.34
N ALA A 47 -1.76 -2.43 2.04
CA ALA A 47 -2.57 -3.11 1.03
C ALA A 47 -1.77 -3.34 -0.25
N ASP A 48 -2.08 -4.42 -0.97
CA ASP A 48 -1.53 -4.69 -2.30
C ASP A 48 -2.66 -4.97 -3.30
N ASP A 49 -2.38 -4.72 -4.58
CA ASP A 49 -3.27 -4.75 -5.74
C ASP A 49 -4.49 -3.80 -5.68
N ARG A 50 -5.28 -3.86 -4.61
CA ARG A 50 -6.45 -3.01 -4.36
C ARG A 50 -6.34 -2.30 -3.02
N VAL A 51 -6.56 -0.98 -3.04
CA VAL A 51 -6.58 -0.14 -1.86
C VAL A 51 -7.94 0.53 -1.75
N VAL A 52 -8.58 0.39 -0.59
CA VAL A 52 -9.80 1.13 -0.27
C VAL A 52 -9.42 2.46 0.35
N LEU A 53 -9.98 3.55 -0.18
CA LEU A 53 -9.74 4.92 0.25
C LEU A 53 -11.05 5.56 0.74
N GLU A 54 -10.93 6.33 1.81
CA GLU A 54 -12.02 7.14 2.34
C GLU A 54 -11.50 8.48 2.85
N ALA A 55 -12.13 9.58 2.40
CA ALA A 55 -11.86 10.90 2.93
C ALA A 55 -12.73 11.13 4.17
N VAL A 56 -12.10 11.37 5.32
CA VAL A 56 -12.74 11.63 6.61
C VAL A 56 -12.02 12.79 7.27
N GLU A 57 -12.76 13.84 7.65
CA GLU A 57 -12.23 14.99 8.41
C GLU A 57 -10.98 15.64 7.78
N GLY A 58 -10.96 15.75 6.44
CA GLY A 58 -9.83 16.33 5.70
C GLY A 58 -8.60 15.42 5.57
N GLN A 59 -8.68 14.18 6.07
CA GLN A 59 -7.65 13.16 5.89
C GLN A 59 -8.13 12.02 4.99
N VAL A 60 -7.19 11.32 4.35
CA VAL A 60 -7.48 10.11 3.57
C VAL A 60 -7.03 8.89 4.35
N ARG A 61 -7.96 7.98 4.62
CA ARG A 61 -7.69 6.67 5.22
C ARG A 61 -7.56 5.63 4.12
N ALA A 62 -6.58 4.73 4.26
CA ALA A 62 -6.30 3.65 3.33
C ALA A 62 -6.26 2.30 4.05
N TRP A 63 -6.84 1.25 3.45
CA TRP A 63 -6.74 -0.11 3.98
C TRP A 63 -6.93 -1.17 2.87
N ALA A 64 -6.47 -2.38 3.13
CA ALA A 64 -6.73 -3.53 2.27
C ALA A 64 -8.22 -3.93 2.31
N PRO A 65 -8.85 -4.25 1.17
CA PRO A 65 -10.18 -4.84 1.13
C PRO A 65 -10.27 -6.02 2.08
N ARG A 66 -11.44 -6.24 2.71
CA ARG A 66 -11.61 -7.32 3.70
C ARG A 66 -11.17 -8.70 3.20
N ARG A 67 -11.24 -8.96 1.88
CA ARG A 67 -10.84 -10.23 1.26
C ARG A 67 -9.32 -10.37 1.05
N LEU A 68 -8.57 -9.27 1.05
CA LEU A 68 -7.13 -9.23 0.74
C LEU A 68 -6.27 -8.83 1.95
N ARG A 69 -6.87 -8.66 3.14
CA ARG A 69 -6.10 -8.32 4.36
C ARG A 69 -5.08 -9.41 4.66
N GLY A 70 -3.79 -9.05 4.68
CA GLY A 70 -2.70 -9.95 5.03
C GLY A 70 -2.24 -10.90 3.93
N PHE A 71 -2.77 -10.76 2.71
CA PHE A 71 -2.34 -11.54 1.54
C PHE A 71 -1.55 -10.64 0.59
N MET A 72 -0.46 -11.18 0.07
CA MET A 72 0.32 -10.59 -1.03
C MET A 72 0.09 -11.44 -2.27
N GLU A 73 -0.18 -10.80 -3.41
CA GLU A 73 -0.25 -11.52 -4.68
C GLU A 73 1.17 -11.88 -5.11
N VAL A 74 1.41 -13.17 -5.37
CA VAL A 74 2.66 -13.68 -5.94
C VAL A 74 2.31 -14.23 -7.32
N ALA A 75 2.88 -13.61 -8.36
CA ALA A 75 2.77 -14.07 -9.74
C ALA A 75 3.90 -15.03 -10.10
#